data_AF-A0A250XBH9-F1
#
_entry.id   AF-A0A250XBH9-F1
#
_cell.length_a   1.000
_cell.length_b   1.000
_cell.length_c   1.000
_cell.angle_alpha   90.00
_cell.angle_beta   90.00
_cell.angle_gamma   90.00
#
_symmetry.space_group_name_H-M   'P 1'
#
loop_
_entity.id
_entity.type
_entity.pdbx_description
1 polymer ?
#
loop_
_entity_poly.entity_id
_entity_poly.type
_entity_poly.pdbx_seq_one_letter_code
_entity_poly.pdbx_strand_id
1 'polypeptide(L)'
;MISSQLMKKCNGIFAIIGMIVLASAKAAAVLKSLRWNQLQVSTTVQSYHQAPSSEVLSLLSSGTYNLGTASQIAVSFTHLSLKKQLEMGIRGFEFSLNSDYKGGAFNQNAAVKLAGGDGSTVSPDLDVPGFKMFTEVDLDFGSSCYLLAKGFQIVKDWSDKNPGHLPFVIVLHSGSGASAFNTFASAVLSEGESALETMPGSPYNFTLPDPVSSSSPAGDLVAVERIVSSIFGSTLLTPAELIAMSGNPSAQTLNEAVLPPMGQWPEVKHLLGKVAVVLDPDYTVTYSGLHKKRRQELVAYNYLIVPTLRPSSAGISGLLLHSPHSTK
;
A
#
# COMPACT_ATOMS: atom_id res chain seq x y z
N MET A 1 40.27 -20.66 44.21
CA MET A 1 38.99 -19.92 44.36
C MET A 1 38.51 -19.25 43.07
N ILE A 2 39.38 -18.69 42.23
CA ILE A 2 39.00 -17.98 40.99
C ILE A 2 38.29 -18.91 39.96
N SER A 3 38.71 -20.17 39.84
CA SER A 3 38.13 -21.15 38.88
C SER A 3 36.65 -21.51 39.17
N SER A 4 36.24 -21.64 40.45
CA SER A 4 34.85 -22.01 40.76
C SER A 4 33.86 -20.86 40.59
N GLN A 5 34.30 -19.61 40.81
CA GLN A 5 33.47 -18.44 40.49
C GLN A 5 33.34 -18.22 38.98
N LEU A 6 34.38 -18.51 38.20
CA LEU A 6 34.32 -18.46 36.74
C LEU A 6 33.35 -19.52 36.17
N MET A 7 33.43 -20.77 36.66
CA MET A 7 32.51 -21.83 36.25
C MET A 7 31.04 -21.56 36.65
N LYS A 8 30.79 -20.99 37.83
CA LYS A 8 29.43 -20.57 38.24
C LYS A 8 28.87 -19.46 37.35
N LYS A 9 29.71 -18.48 36.95
CA LYS A 9 29.33 -17.42 36.01
C LYS A 9 29.04 -17.97 34.61
N CYS A 10 29.87 -18.88 34.10
CA CYS A 10 29.62 -19.54 32.81
C CYS A 10 28.31 -20.35 32.83
N ASN A 11 28.06 -21.15 33.88
CA ASN A 11 26.82 -21.91 34.02
C ASN A 11 25.58 -21.00 34.11
N GLY A 12 25.69 -19.84 34.78
CA GLY A 12 24.63 -18.83 34.83
C GLY A 12 24.34 -18.21 33.46
N ILE A 13 25.37 -17.89 32.67
CA ILE A 13 25.22 -17.36 31.32
C ILE A 13 24.57 -18.39 30.38
N PHE A 14 25.01 -19.66 30.42
CA PHE A 14 24.40 -20.73 29.63
C PHE A 14 22.92 -20.96 30.00
N ALA A 15 22.57 -20.90 31.29
CA ALA A 15 21.19 -21.01 31.74
C ALA A 15 20.32 -19.85 31.23
N ILE A 16 20.82 -18.61 31.28
CA ILE A 16 20.11 -17.43 30.76
C ILE A 16 19.91 -17.51 29.24
N ILE A 17 20.95 -17.87 28.48
CA ILE A 17 20.86 -18.06 27.03
C ILE A 17 19.85 -19.18 26.71
N GLY A 18 19.91 -20.31 27.43
CA GLY A 18 18.97 -21.41 27.27
C GLY A 18 17.52 -20.99 27.52
N MET A 19 17.26 -20.19 28.56
CA MET A 19 15.92 -19.68 28.85
C MET A 19 15.41 -18.71 27.77
N ILE A 20 16.26 -17.82 27.24
CA ILE A 20 15.90 -16.89 26.16
C ILE A 20 15.56 -17.66 24.87
N VAL A 21 16.37 -18.66 24.50
CA VAL A 21 16.11 -19.50 23.32
C VAL A 21 14.80 -20.28 23.46
N LEU A 22 14.53 -20.85 24.64
CA LEU A 22 13.29 -21.61 24.87
C LEU A 22 12.04 -20.72 24.83
N ALA A 23 12.11 -19.51 25.40
CA ALA A 23 11.03 -18.53 25.33
C ALA A 23 10.74 -18.09 23.87
N SER A 24 11.80 -17.86 23.08
CA SER A 24 11.69 -17.51 21.65
C SER A 24 11.06 -18.65 20.83
N ALA A 25 11.46 -19.90 21.06
CA ALA A 25 10.89 -21.06 20.38
C ALA A 25 9.40 -21.26 20.70
N LYS A 26 9.01 -21.08 21.97
CA LYS A 26 7.60 -21.15 22.38
C LYS A 26 6.77 -20.04 21.74
N ALA A 27 7.27 -18.81 21.71
CA ALA A 27 6.60 -17.69 21.04
C ALA A 27 6.43 -17.95 19.54
N ALA A 28 7.45 -18.48 18.87
CA ALA A 28 7.38 -18.84 17.45
C ALA A 28 6.38 -19.97 17.18
N ALA A 29 6.28 -20.96 18.08
CA ALA A 29 5.29 -22.03 17.98
C ALA A 29 3.86 -21.51 18.13
N VAL A 30 3.63 -20.61 19.11
CA VAL A 30 2.34 -19.93 19.28
C VAL A 30 1.99 -19.14 18.03
N LEU A 31 2.90 -18.28 17.56
CA LEU A 31 2.72 -17.47 16.34
C LEU A 31 2.33 -18.33 15.12
N LYS A 32 3.00 -19.46 14.93
CA LYS A 32 2.72 -20.40 13.83
C LYS A 32 1.35 -21.07 13.93
N SER A 33 0.83 -21.24 15.15
CA SER A 33 -0.49 -21.83 15.40
C SER A 33 -1.64 -20.81 15.35
N LEU A 34 -1.33 -19.52 15.41
CA LEU A 34 -2.34 -18.47 15.23
C LEU A 34 -2.94 -18.56 13.83
N ARG A 35 -4.20 -18.18 13.73
CA ARG A 35 -4.91 -17.99 12.47
C ARG A 35 -4.52 -16.63 11.89
N TRP A 36 -4.50 -16.50 10.57
CA TRP A 36 -4.02 -15.25 9.96
C TRP A 36 -4.79 -14.01 10.44
N ASN A 37 -6.11 -14.10 10.56
CA ASN A 37 -6.97 -13.04 11.09
C ASN A 37 -6.79 -12.74 12.59
N GLN A 38 -5.91 -13.48 13.29
CA GLN A 38 -5.51 -13.20 14.68
C GLN A 38 -4.17 -12.46 14.76
N LEU A 39 -3.49 -12.23 13.62
CA LEU A 39 -2.28 -11.45 13.56
C LEU A 39 -2.58 -9.95 13.45
N GLN A 40 -1.83 -9.17 14.22
CA GLN A 40 -1.70 -7.73 13.99
C GLN A 40 -0.30 -7.47 13.46
N VAL A 41 -0.21 -6.70 12.38
CA VAL A 41 1.06 -6.35 11.74
C VAL A 41 1.12 -4.86 11.50
N SER A 42 2.32 -4.30 11.54
CA SER A 42 2.55 -2.91 11.12
C SER A 42 2.48 -2.81 9.60
N THR A 43 1.70 -1.86 9.13
CA THR A 43 1.56 -1.48 7.72
C THR A 43 1.86 0.01 7.54
N THR A 44 2.05 0.44 6.30
CA THR A 44 2.12 1.86 5.95
C THR A 44 1.07 2.18 4.90
N VAL A 45 0.47 3.36 5.03
CA VAL A 45 -0.42 3.95 4.02
C VAL A 45 0.42 4.67 2.98
N GLN A 46 -0.01 4.72 1.72
CA GLN A 46 0.74 5.36 0.63
C GLN A 46 2.25 5.05 0.70
N SER A 47 2.62 3.77 0.77
CA SER A 47 3.93 3.35 1.28
C SER A 47 5.13 3.89 0.51
N TYR A 48 4.91 4.39 -0.70
CA TYR A 48 5.93 4.98 -1.56
C TYR A 48 6.13 6.50 -1.32
N HIS A 49 5.22 7.16 -0.61
CA HIS A 49 5.08 8.62 -0.57
C HIS A 49 6.38 9.35 -0.20
N GLN A 50 6.71 10.37 -0.98
CA GLN A 50 7.75 11.34 -0.70
C GLN A 50 7.11 12.72 -0.74
N ALA A 51 7.39 13.54 0.27
CA ALA A 51 6.96 14.92 0.25
C ALA A 51 7.47 15.62 -1.03
N PRO A 52 6.63 16.45 -1.68
CA PRO A 52 7.07 17.33 -2.76
C PRO A 52 8.19 18.28 -2.31
N SER A 53 8.80 18.98 -3.28
CA SER A 53 9.82 19.98 -2.97
C SER A 53 9.26 21.13 -2.12
N SER A 54 10.14 21.87 -1.45
CA SER A 54 9.77 23.06 -0.67
C SER A 54 9.00 24.09 -1.48
N GLU A 55 9.31 24.23 -2.76
CA GLU A 55 8.69 25.18 -3.67
C GLU A 55 7.24 24.75 -3.95
N VAL A 56 7.02 23.45 -4.18
CA VAL A 56 5.67 22.88 -4.34
C VAL A 56 4.88 23.01 -3.03
N LEU A 57 5.48 22.68 -1.89
CA LEU A 57 4.79 22.84 -0.58
C LEU A 57 4.45 24.32 -0.28
N SER A 58 5.31 25.26 -0.68
CA SER A 58 5.03 26.70 -0.55
C SER A 58 3.89 27.14 -1.46
N LEU A 59 3.83 26.62 -2.69
CA LEU A 59 2.72 26.85 -3.61
C LEU A 59 1.40 26.34 -3.00
N LEU A 60 1.40 25.11 -2.48
CA LEU A 60 0.21 24.46 -1.91
C LEU A 60 -0.23 25.01 -0.53
N SER A 61 0.55 25.91 0.07
CA SER A 61 0.27 26.51 1.38
C SER A 61 -0.12 27.98 1.35
N SER A 62 -0.10 28.62 0.17
CA SER A 62 -0.33 30.06 0.04
C SER A 62 -1.14 30.42 -1.21
N GLY A 63 -1.76 31.60 -1.18
CA GLY A 63 -2.51 32.14 -2.33
C GLY A 63 -3.67 31.26 -2.79
N THR A 64 -3.86 31.19 -4.12
CA THR A 64 -4.95 30.49 -4.80
C THR A 64 -4.95 28.98 -4.58
N TYR A 65 -3.78 28.39 -4.32
CA TYR A 65 -3.60 26.93 -4.25
C TYR A 65 -3.53 26.37 -2.84
N ASN A 66 -3.90 27.17 -1.83
CA ASN A 66 -3.90 26.72 -0.45
C ASN A 66 -4.89 25.57 -0.23
N LEU A 67 -4.37 24.36 -0.02
CA LEU A 67 -5.17 23.15 0.21
C LEU A 67 -5.76 23.05 1.63
N GLY A 68 -5.45 24.02 2.50
CA GLY A 68 -5.78 24.02 3.92
C GLY A 68 -4.83 23.17 4.76
N THR A 69 -4.81 23.41 6.08
CA THR A 69 -3.83 22.80 7.00
C THR A 69 -3.83 21.27 6.99
N ALA A 70 -5.00 20.63 6.92
CA ALA A 70 -5.10 19.18 6.94
C ALA A 70 -4.45 18.54 5.70
N SER A 71 -4.74 19.07 4.52
CA SER A 71 -4.17 18.60 3.26
C SER A 71 -2.68 18.89 3.17
N GLN A 72 -2.22 20.05 3.68
CA GLN A 72 -0.79 20.35 3.78
C GLN A 72 -0.03 19.33 4.63
N ILE A 73 -0.58 18.94 5.79
CA ILE A 73 0.02 17.89 6.63
C ILE A 73 0.04 16.56 5.85
N ALA A 74 -1.04 16.24 5.13
CA ALA A 74 -1.15 15.00 4.37
C ALA A 74 -0.13 14.89 3.22
N VAL A 75 0.28 15.99 2.57
CA VAL A 75 1.28 15.94 1.47
C VAL A 75 2.73 16.13 1.95
N SER A 76 2.95 16.54 3.21
CA SER A 76 4.28 16.95 3.68
C SER A 76 5.10 15.84 4.35
N PHE A 77 4.59 14.61 4.43
CA PHE A 77 5.33 13.51 5.08
C PHE A 77 6.19 12.73 4.10
N THR A 78 7.19 12.00 4.58
CA THR A 78 8.05 11.17 3.73
C THR A 78 8.24 9.81 4.39
N HIS A 79 8.03 8.75 3.62
CA HIS A 79 8.43 7.41 4.05
C HIS A 79 9.89 7.12 3.68
N LEU A 80 10.52 6.23 4.44
CA LEU A 80 11.73 5.55 3.97
C LEU A 80 11.40 4.72 2.72
N SER A 81 12.41 4.35 1.93
CA SER A 81 12.17 3.49 0.75
C SER A 81 11.45 2.19 1.13
N LEU A 82 10.69 1.61 0.19
CA LEU A 82 9.98 0.34 0.40
C LEU A 82 10.90 -0.75 0.97
N LYS A 83 12.14 -0.84 0.47
CA LYS A 83 13.15 -1.77 0.98
C LYS A 83 13.47 -1.53 2.47
N LYS A 84 13.66 -0.26 2.87
CA LYS A 84 13.95 0.09 4.26
C LYS A 84 12.77 -0.18 5.19
N GLN A 85 11.54 0.05 4.73
CA GLN A 85 10.35 -0.32 5.49
C GLN A 85 10.27 -1.84 5.74
N LEU A 86 10.60 -2.67 4.73
CA LEU A 86 10.66 -4.14 4.88
C LEU A 86 11.71 -4.56 5.93
N GLU A 87 12.89 -3.94 5.89
CA GLU A 87 13.98 -4.14 6.86
C GLU A 87 13.56 -3.75 8.29
N MET A 88 12.66 -2.78 8.44
CA MET A 88 12.11 -2.34 9.74
C MET A 88 10.97 -3.21 10.28
N GLY A 89 10.56 -4.26 9.56
CA GLY A 89 9.51 -5.16 10.03
C GLY A 89 8.10 -4.81 9.56
N ILE A 90 7.93 -3.84 8.64
CA ILE A 90 6.64 -3.61 7.99
C ILE A 90 6.22 -4.87 7.21
N ARG A 91 4.95 -5.29 7.37
CA ARG A 91 4.37 -6.48 6.72
C ARG A 91 3.11 -6.17 5.93
N GLY A 92 2.87 -4.90 5.65
CA GLY A 92 1.95 -4.54 4.59
C GLY A 92 2.19 -3.16 4.01
N PHE A 93 1.87 -3.02 2.74
CA PHE A 93 1.97 -1.79 1.97
C PHE A 93 0.64 -1.43 1.32
N GLU A 94 0.49 -0.14 1.03
CA GLU A 94 -0.63 0.42 0.30
C GLU A 94 -0.11 1.18 -0.92
N PHE A 95 -0.55 0.78 -2.11
CA PHE A 95 -0.15 1.35 -3.39
C PHE A 95 -1.35 1.96 -4.13
N SER A 96 -1.34 3.27 -4.35
CA SER A 96 -2.29 3.96 -5.23
C SER A 96 -1.82 3.84 -6.68
N LEU A 97 -2.71 3.45 -7.58
CA LEU A 97 -2.38 3.12 -8.97
C LEU A 97 -2.92 4.16 -9.95
N ASN A 98 -2.04 4.65 -10.83
CA ASN A 98 -2.39 5.53 -11.94
C ASN A 98 -1.98 4.85 -13.27
N SER A 99 -2.93 4.55 -14.14
CA SER A 99 -2.67 3.82 -15.38
C SER A 99 -1.97 4.71 -16.42
N ASP A 100 -0.90 4.21 -17.03
CA ASP A 100 -0.20 4.90 -18.12
C ASP A 100 0.37 3.88 -19.12
N TYR A 101 -0.48 3.47 -20.07
CA TYR A 101 -0.17 2.41 -21.03
C TYR A 101 0.88 2.77 -22.08
N LYS A 102 1.13 4.06 -22.29
CA LYS A 102 2.10 4.53 -23.29
C LYS A 102 3.42 4.96 -22.66
N GLY A 103 3.43 5.24 -21.36
CA GLY A 103 4.54 5.94 -20.73
C GLY A 103 4.44 7.44 -20.95
N GLY A 104 4.97 8.21 -20.01
CA GLY A 104 5.16 9.65 -20.13
C GLY A 104 3.92 10.48 -19.78
N ALA A 105 2.79 9.87 -19.42
CA ALA A 105 1.57 10.63 -19.10
C ALA A 105 1.73 11.57 -17.90
N PHE A 106 2.72 11.30 -17.03
CA PHE A 106 2.95 12.02 -15.78
C PHE A 106 4.34 12.68 -15.71
N ASN A 107 5.07 12.77 -16.82
CA ASN A 107 6.40 13.38 -16.84
C ASN A 107 6.38 14.92 -16.82
N GLN A 108 5.21 15.54 -16.97
CA GLN A 108 5.01 16.98 -17.00
C GLN A 108 4.13 17.47 -15.83
N ASN A 109 4.60 17.29 -14.59
CA ASN A 109 3.84 17.60 -13.38
C ASN A 109 3.45 19.09 -13.25
N ALA A 110 2.17 19.39 -13.04
CA ALA A 110 1.68 20.76 -12.99
C ALA A 110 2.18 21.57 -11.77
N ALA A 111 2.15 21.01 -10.55
CA ALA A 111 2.61 21.73 -9.36
C ALA A 111 4.11 22.04 -9.41
N VAL A 112 4.92 21.13 -9.95
CA VAL A 112 6.36 21.38 -10.15
C VAL A 112 6.58 22.55 -11.11
N LYS A 113 5.87 22.57 -12.23
CA LYS A 113 5.97 23.68 -13.19
C LYS A 113 5.60 25.01 -12.55
N LEU A 114 4.45 25.06 -11.86
CA LEU A 114 3.94 26.24 -11.19
C LEU A 114 4.81 26.71 -10.02
N ALA A 115 5.61 25.81 -9.47
CA ALA A 115 6.62 26.11 -8.47
C ALA A 115 7.96 26.59 -9.09
N GLY A 116 8.02 26.83 -10.41
CA GLY A 116 9.21 27.28 -11.11
C GLY A 116 10.16 26.17 -11.58
N GLY A 117 9.71 24.92 -11.60
CA GLY A 117 10.49 23.80 -12.12
C GLY A 117 10.77 23.92 -13.61
N ASP A 118 11.89 23.35 -14.06
CA ASP A 118 12.39 23.41 -15.44
C ASP A 118 11.70 22.43 -16.41
N GLY A 119 10.68 21.69 -15.92
CA GLY A 119 9.97 20.67 -16.69
C GLY A 119 10.75 19.37 -16.90
N SER A 120 11.87 19.17 -16.19
CA SER A 120 12.62 17.92 -16.21
C SER A 120 11.79 16.75 -15.64
N THR A 121 11.95 15.58 -16.24
CA THR A 121 11.30 14.36 -15.77
C THR A 121 11.84 13.98 -14.39
N VAL A 122 10.95 13.92 -13.40
CA VAL A 122 11.32 13.61 -12.00
C VAL A 122 11.88 12.19 -11.83
N SER A 123 11.46 11.26 -12.68
CA SER A 123 12.05 9.93 -12.75
C SER A 123 11.85 9.31 -14.14
N PRO A 124 12.88 8.66 -14.74
CA PRO A 124 12.72 7.98 -16.03
C PRO A 124 11.67 6.86 -15.99
N ASP A 125 11.30 6.41 -14.79
CA ASP A 125 10.23 5.43 -14.57
C ASP A 125 8.85 5.95 -15.00
N LEU A 126 8.66 7.26 -15.04
CA LEU A 126 7.44 7.89 -15.53
C LEU A 126 7.26 7.71 -17.03
N ASP A 127 8.35 7.53 -17.79
CA ASP A 127 8.31 7.33 -19.24
C ASP A 127 8.10 5.86 -19.64
N VAL A 128 8.11 4.93 -18.67
CA VAL A 128 7.93 3.50 -18.94
C VAL A 128 6.44 3.14 -18.93
N PRO A 129 5.91 2.45 -19.95
CA PRO A 129 4.54 1.92 -19.92
C PRO A 129 4.21 1.10 -18.67
N GLY A 130 3.04 1.33 -18.08
CA GLY A 130 2.50 0.59 -16.94
C GLY A 130 1.91 1.49 -15.86
N PHE A 131 1.45 0.86 -14.78
CA PHE A 131 0.87 1.54 -13.64
C PHE A 131 1.92 2.31 -12.85
N LYS A 132 1.61 3.57 -12.55
CA LYS A 132 2.41 4.44 -11.71
C LYS A 132 1.90 4.47 -10.27
N MET A 133 2.82 4.68 -9.33
CA MET A 133 2.54 4.72 -7.90
C MET A 133 2.80 6.12 -7.34
N PHE A 134 1.71 6.88 -7.18
CA PHE A 134 1.66 8.17 -6.49
C PHE A 134 0.21 8.52 -6.10
N THR A 135 0.03 9.45 -5.16
CA THR A 135 -1.26 9.67 -4.50
C THR A 135 -2.17 10.55 -5.34
N GLU A 136 -1.72 11.76 -5.65
CA GLU A 136 -2.49 12.74 -6.44
C GLU A 136 -1.74 13.11 -7.71
N VAL A 137 -2.38 12.93 -8.86
CA VAL A 137 -1.86 13.42 -10.14
C VAL A 137 -1.59 14.92 -10.00
N ASP A 138 -0.41 15.34 -10.48
CA ASP A 138 0.00 16.74 -10.58
C ASP A 138 0.21 17.52 -9.28
N LEU A 139 -0.26 17.05 -8.12
CA LEU A 139 -0.20 17.78 -6.84
C LEU A 139 0.65 17.07 -5.78
N ASP A 140 0.39 15.78 -5.58
CA ASP A 140 1.07 14.94 -4.59
C ASP A 140 1.60 13.68 -5.28
N PHE A 141 2.60 13.94 -6.12
CA PHE A 141 3.16 12.97 -7.07
C PHE A 141 4.50 12.38 -6.59
N GLY A 142 4.98 12.76 -5.42
CA GLY A 142 6.29 12.35 -4.92
C GLY A 142 6.30 10.87 -4.53
N SER A 143 7.25 10.12 -5.09
CA SER A 143 7.31 8.66 -4.89
C SER A 143 8.74 8.14 -4.84
N SER A 144 8.99 7.23 -3.90
CA SER A 144 10.25 6.48 -3.81
C SER A 144 10.31 5.31 -4.81
N CYS A 145 9.18 4.98 -5.46
CA CYS A 145 9.10 3.94 -6.47
C CYS A 145 7.92 4.22 -7.40
N TYR A 146 8.20 4.77 -8.58
CA TYR A 146 7.15 5.23 -9.51
C TYR A 146 6.45 4.12 -10.29
N LEU A 147 7.04 2.94 -10.46
CA LEU A 147 6.45 1.84 -11.25
C LEU A 147 5.94 0.71 -10.36
N LEU A 148 4.70 0.30 -10.56
CA LEU A 148 4.07 -0.81 -9.82
C LEU A 148 4.87 -2.11 -9.92
N ALA A 149 5.32 -2.45 -11.13
CA ALA A 149 6.11 -3.64 -11.37
C ALA A 149 7.43 -3.63 -10.55
N LYS A 150 8.07 -2.46 -10.41
CA LYS A 150 9.27 -2.32 -9.57
C LYS A 150 8.93 -2.40 -8.09
N GLY A 151 7.83 -1.80 -7.65
CA GLY A 151 7.34 -1.89 -6.28
C GLY A 151 7.10 -3.34 -5.85
N PHE A 152 6.43 -4.12 -6.71
CA PHE A 152 6.26 -5.56 -6.49
C PHE A 152 7.57 -6.34 -6.54
N GLN A 153 8.48 -6.01 -7.46
CA GLN A 153 9.79 -6.67 -7.51
C GLN A 153 10.59 -6.45 -6.23
N ILE A 154 10.53 -5.26 -5.62
CA ILE A 154 11.19 -4.98 -4.33
C ILE A 154 10.64 -5.92 -3.24
N VAL A 155 9.32 -6.10 -3.18
CA VAL A 155 8.70 -7.02 -2.21
C VAL A 155 9.09 -8.47 -2.51
N LYS A 156 9.08 -8.88 -3.78
CA LYS A 156 9.46 -10.23 -4.21
C LYS A 156 10.92 -10.56 -3.86
N ASP A 157 11.85 -9.67 -4.19
CA ASP A 157 13.28 -9.85 -3.90
C ASP A 157 13.55 -9.98 -2.40
N TRP A 158 12.80 -9.24 -1.58
CA TRP A 158 12.87 -9.36 -0.13
C TRP A 158 12.23 -10.67 0.35
N SER A 159 11.07 -11.04 -0.19
CA SER A 159 10.36 -12.28 0.14
C SER A 159 11.24 -13.52 -0.13
N ASP A 160 11.90 -13.57 -1.28
CA ASP A 160 12.81 -14.66 -1.66
C ASP A 160 14.00 -14.80 -0.71
N LYS A 161 14.50 -13.68 -0.19
CA LYS A 161 15.58 -13.66 0.81
C LYS A 161 15.10 -14.00 2.22
N ASN A 162 13.79 -14.04 2.45
CA ASN A 162 13.16 -14.26 3.75
C ASN A 162 12.03 -15.30 3.67
N PRO A 163 12.27 -16.54 3.21
CA PRO A 163 11.20 -17.50 2.88
C PRO A 163 10.28 -17.89 4.06
N GLY A 164 10.70 -17.61 5.30
CA GLY A 164 9.91 -17.82 6.51
C GLY A 164 9.16 -16.57 7.02
N HIS A 165 9.07 -15.49 6.23
CA HIS A 165 8.41 -14.27 6.67
C HIS A 165 6.92 -14.48 6.95
N LEU A 166 6.35 -13.69 7.86
CA LEU A 166 4.91 -13.62 8.07
C LEU A 166 4.20 -13.21 6.77
N PRO A 167 2.93 -13.62 6.55
CA PRO A 167 2.19 -13.28 5.35
C PRO A 167 2.21 -11.77 5.11
N PHE A 168 2.63 -11.35 3.93
CA PHE A 168 2.73 -9.94 3.56
C PHE A 168 1.46 -9.51 2.82
N VAL A 169 0.95 -8.30 3.09
CA VAL A 169 -0.24 -7.77 2.39
C VAL A 169 0.11 -6.53 1.58
N ILE A 170 -0.24 -6.50 0.30
CA ILE A 170 -0.21 -5.29 -0.50
C ILE A 170 -1.65 -4.92 -0.84
N VAL A 171 -2.09 -3.76 -0.37
CA VAL A 171 -3.39 -3.18 -0.73
C VAL A 171 -3.21 -2.27 -1.93
N LEU A 172 -4.06 -2.42 -2.94
CA LEU A 172 -4.07 -1.58 -4.14
C LEU A 172 -5.28 -0.66 -4.10
N HIS A 173 -5.00 0.64 -4.18
CA HIS A 173 -5.98 1.72 -4.24
C HIS A 173 -6.03 2.31 -5.65
N SER A 174 -7.19 2.80 -6.06
CA SER A 174 -7.23 3.65 -7.26
C SER A 174 -6.50 4.93 -6.90
N GLY A 175 -5.55 5.37 -7.72
CA GLY A 175 -5.10 6.75 -7.68
C GLY A 175 -6.29 7.70 -7.94
N SER A 176 -6.16 8.95 -7.50
CA SER A 176 -7.16 9.96 -7.79
C SER A 176 -7.14 10.30 -9.29
N GLY A 177 -7.88 9.52 -10.07
CA GLY A 177 -8.14 9.84 -11.46
C GLY A 177 -8.77 11.23 -11.55
N ALA A 178 -8.04 12.19 -12.12
CA ALA A 178 -8.46 13.53 -12.55
C ALA A 178 -9.22 14.45 -11.56
N SER A 179 -9.71 14.02 -10.38
CA SER A 179 -10.65 14.84 -9.60
C SER A 179 -9.98 16.00 -8.86
N ALA A 180 -8.84 15.76 -8.18
CA ALA A 180 -8.10 16.84 -7.52
C ALA A 180 -7.45 17.77 -8.55
N PHE A 181 -6.94 17.20 -9.65
CA PHE A 181 -6.48 17.98 -10.79
C PHE A 181 -7.62 18.78 -11.43
N ASN A 182 -8.84 18.27 -11.57
CA ASN A 182 -9.94 19.05 -12.13
C ASN A 182 -10.33 20.22 -11.23
N THR A 183 -10.27 20.07 -9.90
CA THR A 183 -10.46 21.19 -8.97
C THR A 183 -9.32 22.19 -9.08
N PHE A 184 -8.07 21.71 -9.13
CA PHE A 184 -6.88 22.55 -9.29
C PHE A 184 -6.86 23.26 -10.63
N ALA A 185 -6.98 22.54 -11.75
CA ALA A 185 -7.12 23.05 -13.10
C ALA A 185 -8.34 23.95 -13.25
N SER A 186 -9.48 23.68 -12.61
CA SER A 186 -10.59 24.64 -12.59
C SER A 186 -10.20 25.93 -11.88
N ALA A 187 -9.44 25.87 -10.80
CA ALA A 187 -8.90 27.06 -10.14
C ALA A 187 -7.91 27.79 -11.05
N VAL A 188 -6.92 27.10 -11.62
CA VAL A 188 -5.92 27.62 -12.56
C VAL A 188 -6.58 28.24 -13.80
N LEU A 189 -7.52 27.54 -14.44
CA LEU A 189 -8.24 28.00 -15.62
C LEU A 189 -9.21 29.14 -15.30
N SER A 190 -9.71 29.23 -14.07
CA SER A 190 -10.55 30.36 -13.62
C SER A 190 -9.78 31.67 -13.41
N GLU A 191 -8.45 31.61 -13.25
CA GLU A 191 -7.61 32.81 -13.15
C GLU A 191 -7.33 33.47 -14.51
N GLY A 192 -7.63 32.79 -15.62
CA GLY A 192 -7.42 33.28 -16.98
C GLY A 192 -5.96 33.20 -17.46
N GLU A 193 -5.77 33.19 -18.78
CA GLU A 193 -4.43 33.04 -19.42
C GLU A 193 -3.40 34.08 -18.93
N SER A 194 -3.84 35.29 -18.57
CA SER A 194 -2.96 36.36 -18.08
C SER A 194 -2.38 36.11 -16.68
N ALA A 195 -3.05 35.33 -15.83
CA ALA A 195 -2.51 34.94 -14.52
C ALA A 195 -1.40 33.90 -14.67
N LEU A 196 -1.60 32.95 -15.59
CA LEU A 196 -0.60 31.94 -15.96
C LEU A 196 0.71 32.59 -16.40
N GLU A 197 0.67 33.63 -17.24
CA GLU A 197 1.86 34.37 -17.72
C GLU A 197 2.77 34.93 -16.61
N THR A 198 2.21 35.18 -15.42
CA THR A 198 2.97 35.73 -14.29
C THR A 198 3.51 34.67 -13.34
N MET A 199 3.14 33.40 -13.53
CA MET A 199 3.58 32.30 -12.68
C MET A 199 5.03 31.89 -13.02
N PRO A 200 5.83 31.50 -12.01
CA PRO A 200 7.17 31.01 -12.26
C PRO A 200 7.10 29.65 -12.98
N GLY A 201 7.78 29.52 -14.12
CA GLY A 201 7.84 28.30 -14.93
C GLY A 201 7.49 28.53 -16.41
N SER A 202 8.13 27.80 -17.33
CA SER A 202 7.89 27.88 -18.78
C SER A 202 7.85 26.47 -19.38
N PRO A 203 6.98 26.15 -20.37
CA PRO A 203 5.90 26.97 -20.94
C PRO A 203 4.54 26.73 -20.26
N TYR A 204 3.66 27.74 -20.34
CA TYR A 204 2.28 27.80 -19.81
C TYR A 204 1.30 26.78 -20.43
N ASN A 205 1.79 25.94 -21.34
CA ASN A 205 0.97 24.92 -21.98
C ASN A 205 0.94 23.69 -21.07
N PHE A 206 -0.05 23.64 -20.17
CA PHE A 206 -0.38 22.43 -19.45
C PHE A 206 -0.89 21.41 -20.48
N THR A 207 -0.03 20.47 -20.86
CA THR A 207 -0.53 19.26 -21.49
C THR A 207 -1.26 18.52 -20.40
N LEU A 208 -2.59 18.60 -20.41
CA LEU A 208 -3.41 17.71 -19.61
C LEU A 208 -2.91 16.29 -19.88
N PRO A 209 -2.60 15.49 -18.84
CA PRO A 209 -2.42 14.07 -19.06
C PRO A 209 -3.61 13.61 -19.90
N ASP A 210 -3.36 12.86 -20.99
CA ASP A 210 -4.44 12.18 -21.71
C ASP A 210 -5.34 11.59 -20.63
N PRO A 211 -6.64 11.95 -20.56
CA PRO A 211 -7.50 11.53 -19.47
C PRO A 211 -7.31 10.03 -19.36
N VAL A 212 -6.75 9.56 -18.23
CA VAL A 212 -6.22 8.20 -18.07
C VAL A 212 -7.19 7.30 -18.78
N SER A 213 -6.80 6.85 -19.98
CA SER A 213 -7.79 6.43 -20.97
C SER A 213 -8.67 5.43 -20.26
N SER A 214 -9.98 5.61 -20.40
CA SER A 214 -11.01 4.71 -19.92
C SER A 214 -10.92 3.32 -20.60
N SER A 215 -9.71 2.76 -20.70
CA SER A 215 -9.51 1.32 -20.70
C SER A 215 -10.40 0.81 -19.59
N SER A 216 -11.32 -0.05 -20.01
CA SER A 216 -12.33 -0.61 -19.13
C SER A 216 -11.68 -0.98 -17.80
N PRO A 217 -12.27 -0.65 -16.63
CA PRO A 217 -11.75 -1.11 -15.33
C PRO A 217 -11.43 -2.62 -15.32
N ALA A 218 -12.14 -3.41 -16.14
CA ALA A 218 -11.83 -4.81 -16.36
C ALA A 218 -10.45 -5.04 -17.02
N GLY A 219 -10.06 -4.23 -17.99
CA GLY A 219 -8.75 -4.26 -18.62
C GLY A 219 -7.61 -3.90 -17.67
N ASP A 220 -7.81 -2.88 -16.82
CA ASP A 220 -6.84 -2.47 -15.80
C ASP A 220 -6.62 -3.60 -14.79
N LEU A 221 -7.70 -4.22 -14.29
CA LEU A 221 -7.62 -5.35 -13.37
C LEU A 221 -6.92 -6.56 -13.98
N VAL A 222 -7.21 -6.90 -15.24
CA VAL A 222 -6.51 -8.00 -15.96
C VAL A 222 -5.02 -7.69 -16.11
N ALA A 223 -4.66 -6.44 -16.35
CA ALA A 223 -3.26 -6.03 -16.45
C ALA A 223 -2.55 -6.12 -15.09
N VAL A 224 -3.19 -5.66 -14.00
CA VAL A 224 -2.68 -5.81 -12.64
C VAL A 224 -2.50 -7.29 -12.27
N GLU A 225 -3.51 -8.13 -12.52
CA GLU A 225 -3.45 -9.57 -12.25
C GLU A 225 -2.28 -10.24 -12.98
N ARG A 226 -2.04 -9.87 -14.24
CA ARG A 226 -0.90 -10.38 -15.02
C ARG A 226 0.44 -9.97 -14.41
N ILE A 227 0.59 -8.71 -14.01
CA ILE A 227 1.80 -8.20 -13.36
C ILE A 227 2.05 -8.96 -12.05
N VAL A 228 1.04 -9.01 -11.17
CA VAL A 228 1.11 -9.70 -9.87
C VAL A 228 1.50 -11.17 -10.04
N SER A 229 0.80 -11.88 -10.93
CA SER A 229 1.05 -13.31 -11.19
C SER A 229 2.45 -13.54 -11.76
N SER A 230 2.91 -12.67 -12.68
CA SER A 230 4.24 -12.79 -13.29
C SER A 230 5.38 -12.58 -12.29
N ILE A 231 5.20 -11.70 -11.31
CA ILE A 231 6.24 -11.36 -10.32
C ILE A 231 6.25 -12.34 -9.16
N PHE A 232 5.09 -12.61 -8.56
CA PHE A 232 5.02 -13.41 -7.34
C PHE A 232 4.93 -14.92 -7.62
N GLY A 233 4.35 -15.34 -8.74
CA GLY A 233 4.22 -16.76 -9.07
C GLY A 233 3.67 -17.57 -7.89
N SER A 234 4.42 -18.58 -7.44
CA SER A 234 4.03 -19.45 -6.34
C SER A 234 4.03 -18.80 -4.95
N THR A 235 4.66 -17.64 -4.76
CA THR A 235 4.62 -16.91 -3.48
C THR A 235 3.33 -16.10 -3.32
N LEU A 236 2.57 -15.90 -4.39
CA LEU A 236 1.26 -15.27 -4.33
C LEU A 236 0.31 -16.15 -3.49
N LEU A 237 -0.48 -15.52 -2.63
CA LEU A 237 -1.59 -16.13 -1.91
C LEU A 237 -2.89 -15.76 -2.61
N THR A 238 -3.53 -16.76 -3.23
CA THR A 238 -4.78 -16.54 -3.98
C THR A 238 -6.01 -16.89 -3.14
N PRO A 239 -7.20 -16.36 -3.49
CA PRO A 239 -8.45 -16.82 -2.88
C PRO A 239 -8.67 -18.33 -3.03
N ALA A 240 -8.31 -18.92 -4.17
CA ALA A 240 -8.42 -20.36 -4.41
C ALA A 240 -7.55 -21.17 -3.44
N GLU A 241 -6.32 -20.72 -3.16
CA GLU A 241 -5.47 -21.35 -2.15
C GLU A 241 -6.06 -21.22 -0.74
N LEU A 242 -6.64 -20.08 -0.38
CA LEU A 242 -7.30 -19.91 0.92
C LEU A 242 -8.53 -20.82 1.08
N ILE A 243 -9.33 -20.97 0.03
CA ILE A 243 -10.47 -21.90 0.01
C ILE A 243 -9.97 -23.33 0.24
N ALA A 244 -8.94 -23.75 -0.50
CA ALA A 244 -8.33 -25.07 -0.34
C ALA A 244 -7.74 -25.31 1.06
N MET A 245 -7.24 -24.26 1.73
CA MET A 245 -6.66 -24.35 3.08
C MET A 245 -7.69 -24.24 4.22
N SER A 246 -8.95 -23.89 3.93
CA SER A 246 -9.98 -23.67 4.97
C SER A 246 -10.30 -24.91 5.79
N GLY A 247 -10.09 -26.10 5.22
CA GLY A 247 -10.55 -27.36 5.79
C GLY A 247 -12.06 -27.57 5.68
N ASN A 248 -12.79 -26.67 5.01
CA ASN A 248 -14.20 -26.84 4.65
C ASN A 248 -14.30 -27.41 3.22
N PRO A 249 -14.53 -28.73 3.05
CA PRO A 249 -14.57 -29.37 1.73
C PRO A 249 -15.77 -28.91 0.88
N SER A 250 -16.75 -28.24 1.50
CA SER A 250 -17.93 -27.71 0.83
C SER A 250 -17.81 -26.24 0.44
N ALA A 251 -16.73 -25.55 0.85
CA ALA A 251 -16.55 -24.14 0.52
C ALA A 251 -16.30 -23.96 -0.98
N GLN A 252 -17.19 -23.21 -1.64
CA GLN A 252 -17.06 -22.80 -3.03
C GLN A 252 -16.60 -21.34 -3.13
N THR A 253 -16.79 -20.56 -2.07
CA THR A 253 -16.42 -19.14 -2.01
C THR A 253 -15.43 -18.86 -0.89
N LEU A 254 -14.71 -17.74 -1.00
CA LEU A 254 -13.80 -17.29 0.06
C LEU A 254 -14.57 -17.02 1.37
N ASN A 255 -15.78 -16.46 1.29
CA ASN A 255 -16.60 -16.19 2.47
C ASN A 255 -16.98 -17.48 3.21
N GLU A 256 -17.42 -18.52 2.50
CA GLU A 256 -17.70 -19.83 3.09
C GLU A 256 -16.45 -20.49 3.69
N ALA A 257 -15.28 -20.21 3.10
CA ALA A 257 -14.01 -20.73 3.56
C ALA A 257 -13.53 -20.06 4.86
N VAL A 258 -13.72 -18.76 5.04
CA VAL A 258 -13.05 -18.00 6.13
C VAL A 258 -13.97 -17.37 7.17
N LEU A 259 -15.27 -17.19 6.87
CA LEU A 259 -16.21 -16.56 7.78
C LEU A 259 -16.97 -17.59 8.64
N PRO A 260 -17.27 -17.26 9.91
CA PRO A 260 -18.13 -18.09 10.75
C PRO A 260 -19.52 -18.31 10.11
N PRO A 261 -20.22 -19.43 10.41
CA PRO A 261 -19.92 -20.40 11.45
C PRO A 261 -19.06 -21.60 11.02
N MET A 262 -18.94 -21.87 9.71
CA MET A 262 -18.19 -23.04 9.20
C MET A 262 -16.80 -22.70 8.67
N GLY A 263 -16.54 -21.44 8.32
CA GLY A 263 -15.27 -20.99 7.81
C GLY A 263 -14.27 -20.65 8.92
N GLN A 264 -12.99 -20.80 8.59
CA GLN A 264 -11.87 -20.45 9.44
C GLN A 264 -10.69 -20.01 8.57
N TRP A 265 -10.01 -18.95 8.99
CA TRP A 265 -8.75 -18.56 8.35
C TRP A 265 -7.70 -19.65 8.55
N PRO A 266 -6.76 -19.84 7.61
CA PRO A 266 -5.67 -20.80 7.80
C PRO A 266 -4.71 -20.35 8.90
N GLU A 267 -4.02 -21.32 9.48
CA GLU A 267 -2.92 -21.05 10.43
C GLU A 267 -1.72 -20.43 9.71
N VAL A 268 -1.04 -19.53 10.39
CA VAL A 268 0.11 -18.77 9.89
C VAL A 268 1.22 -19.68 9.36
N LYS A 269 1.43 -20.85 9.97
CA LYS A 269 2.42 -21.83 9.49
C LYS A 269 2.23 -22.25 8.03
N HIS A 270 0.99 -22.20 7.52
CA HIS A 270 0.66 -22.56 6.13
C HIS A 270 0.84 -21.38 5.17
N LEU A 271 1.06 -20.17 5.69
CA LEU A 271 1.15 -18.93 4.93
C LEU A 271 2.54 -18.28 5.00
N LEU A 272 3.52 -18.92 5.63
CA LEU A 272 4.88 -18.38 5.71
C LEU A 272 5.46 -18.21 4.29
N GLY A 273 6.09 -17.05 4.05
CA GLY A 273 6.65 -16.71 2.74
C GLY A 273 5.62 -16.28 1.69
N LYS A 274 4.33 -16.22 2.04
CA LYS A 274 3.27 -15.81 1.11
C LYS A 274 3.04 -14.30 1.09
N VAL A 275 2.67 -13.81 -0.08
CA VAL A 275 2.28 -12.41 -0.33
C VAL A 275 0.85 -12.39 -0.86
N ALA A 276 -0.04 -11.64 -0.21
CA ALA A 276 -1.39 -11.40 -0.67
C ALA A 276 -1.50 -10.01 -1.28
N VAL A 277 -2.19 -9.91 -2.42
CA VAL A 277 -2.56 -8.64 -3.04
C VAL A 277 -4.06 -8.46 -2.90
N VAL A 278 -4.46 -7.34 -2.32
CA VAL A 278 -5.83 -6.98 -1.93
C VAL A 278 -6.23 -5.76 -2.74
N LEU A 279 -7.38 -5.80 -3.39
CA LEU A 279 -7.96 -4.59 -3.98
C LEU A 279 -8.85 -3.91 -2.95
N ASP A 280 -8.65 -2.61 -2.77
CA ASP A 280 -9.58 -1.84 -1.96
C ASP A 280 -10.94 -1.72 -2.67
N PRO A 281 -12.06 -1.83 -1.94
CA PRO A 281 -13.40 -1.73 -2.53
C PRO A 281 -13.65 -0.42 -3.28
N ASP A 282 -13.06 0.70 -2.86
CA ASP A 282 -13.16 2.00 -3.52
C ASP A 282 -12.38 2.05 -4.85
N TYR A 283 -11.47 1.09 -5.12
CA TYR A 283 -10.82 0.91 -6.43
C TYR A 283 -11.85 0.76 -7.55
N THR A 284 -13.00 0.13 -7.24
CA THR A 284 -14.11 -0.04 -8.19
C THR A 284 -15.07 1.15 -8.21
N VAL A 285 -15.07 2.00 -7.18
CA VAL A 285 -16.02 3.12 -7.00
C VAL A 285 -15.56 4.37 -7.74
N THR A 286 -14.26 4.70 -7.70
CA THR A 286 -13.71 5.87 -8.38
C THR A 286 -13.85 5.78 -9.92
N TYR A 287 -13.87 4.55 -10.46
CA TYR A 287 -14.13 4.29 -11.89
C TYR A 287 -15.60 3.98 -12.24
N SER A 288 -16.45 3.63 -11.28
CA SER A 288 -17.88 3.33 -11.52
C SER A 288 -18.83 4.52 -11.34
N GLY A 289 -18.30 5.72 -11.08
CA GLY A 289 -19.03 6.99 -11.18
C GLY A 289 -19.75 7.20 -12.52
N LEU A 290 -19.41 6.40 -13.55
CA LEU A 290 -20.10 6.38 -14.85
C LEU A 290 -21.17 5.30 -15.04
N HIS A 291 -21.29 4.24 -14.22
CA HIS A 291 -22.31 3.21 -14.46
C HIS A 291 -22.84 2.51 -13.19
N LYS A 292 -23.97 3.02 -12.69
CA LYS A 292 -24.69 2.58 -11.48
C LYS A 292 -25.40 1.20 -11.58
N LYS A 293 -25.09 0.33 -12.55
CA LYS A 293 -25.94 -0.85 -12.86
C LYS A 293 -25.29 -2.24 -12.91
N ARG A 294 -24.06 -2.44 -12.44
CA ARG A 294 -23.50 -3.82 -12.27
C ARG A 294 -22.78 -4.03 -10.95
N ARG A 295 -23.45 -3.74 -9.84
CA ARG A 295 -22.96 -4.02 -8.48
C ARG A 295 -23.05 -5.50 -8.05
N GLN A 296 -23.75 -6.34 -8.80
CA GLN A 296 -24.12 -7.69 -8.31
C GLN A 296 -23.28 -8.84 -8.87
N GLU A 297 -22.38 -8.63 -9.84
CA GLU A 297 -21.67 -9.73 -10.50
C GLU A 297 -20.14 -9.72 -10.32
N LEU A 298 -19.54 -8.64 -9.79
CA LEU A 298 -18.07 -8.51 -9.64
C LEU A 298 -17.54 -8.86 -8.23
N VAL A 299 -18.40 -9.21 -7.28
CA VAL A 299 -18.01 -9.55 -5.89
C VAL A 299 -17.49 -11.01 -5.78
N ALA A 300 -17.44 -11.76 -6.88
CA ALA A 300 -17.29 -13.22 -6.81
C ALA A 300 -15.92 -13.79 -7.23
N TYR A 301 -14.99 -13.04 -7.84
CA TYR A 301 -13.77 -13.68 -8.36
C TYR A 301 -12.50 -12.82 -8.21
N ASN A 302 -11.46 -13.48 -7.69
CA ASN A 302 -10.02 -13.16 -7.73
C ASN A 302 -9.38 -12.22 -6.69
N TYR A 303 -10.11 -11.60 -5.77
CA TYR A 303 -9.46 -10.72 -4.77
C TYR A 303 -9.96 -10.98 -3.34
N LEU A 304 -9.04 -10.99 -2.37
CA LEU A 304 -9.42 -10.83 -0.98
C LEU A 304 -10.04 -9.45 -0.84
N ILE A 305 -11.32 -9.38 -0.53
CA ILE A 305 -11.92 -8.19 0.06
C ILE A 305 -11.94 -8.48 1.56
N VAL A 306 -10.94 -7.97 2.28
CA VAL A 306 -11.00 -7.93 3.75
C VAL A 306 -11.85 -6.71 4.10
N PRO A 307 -12.96 -6.84 4.82
CA PRO A 307 -13.66 -5.67 5.31
C PRO A 307 -12.69 -4.90 6.22
N THR A 308 -12.22 -3.74 5.77
CA THR A 308 -11.52 -2.81 6.65
C THR A 308 -12.53 -2.36 7.70
N LEU A 309 -12.31 -2.76 8.95
CA LEU A 309 -12.88 -2.03 10.08
C LEU A 309 -12.22 -0.65 10.08
N ARG A 310 -12.75 0.30 9.30
CA ARG A 310 -12.38 1.71 9.46
C ARG A 310 -12.85 2.11 10.87
N PRO A 311 -11.99 2.62 11.76
CA PRO A 311 -12.47 3.47 12.83
C PRO A 311 -13.16 4.65 12.16
N SER A 312 -14.42 4.89 12.51
CA SER A 312 -15.08 6.15 12.15
C SER A 312 -14.19 7.29 12.64
N SER A 313 -14.19 8.38 11.87
CA SER A 313 -13.49 9.63 12.16
C SER A 313 -14.02 10.26 13.46
N ALA A 314 -13.62 9.72 14.61
CA ALA A 314 -13.77 10.28 15.93
C ALA A 314 -12.91 9.47 16.93
N GLY A 315 -11.77 10.03 17.33
CA GLY A 315 -11.14 9.70 18.60
C GLY A 315 -9.99 8.68 18.54
N ILE A 316 -8.83 9.14 19.00
CA ILE A 316 -7.75 8.29 19.51
C ILE A 316 -8.33 7.37 20.60
N SER A 317 -8.13 6.06 20.48
CA SER A 317 -8.06 5.14 21.61
C SER A 317 -7.28 3.89 21.21
N GLY A 318 -6.00 3.86 21.57
CA GLY A 318 -5.27 2.60 21.68
C GLY A 318 -5.87 1.79 22.82
N LEU A 319 -6.22 0.52 22.57
CA LEU A 319 -6.64 -0.38 23.62
C LEU A 319 -5.46 -1.27 24.01
N LEU A 320 -4.86 -0.93 25.15
CA LEU A 320 -3.96 -1.77 25.93
C LEU A 320 -4.66 -3.09 26.31
N LEU A 321 -3.87 -4.17 26.26
CA LEU A 321 -4.20 -5.49 26.80
C LEU A 321 -4.49 -5.42 28.30
N HIS A 322 -5.57 -6.08 28.75
CA HIS A 322 -5.68 -6.59 30.11
C HIS A 322 -6.38 -7.96 30.15
N SER A 323 -5.71 -8.92 30.79
CA SER A 323 -6.18 -10.21 31.32
C SER A 323 -5.06 -10.73 32.24
N PRO A 324 -5.27 -11.55 33.31
CA PRO A 324 -6.42 -12.43 33.57
C PRO A 324 -6.87 -12.64 35.06
N HIS A 325 -7.98 -13.38 35.21
CA HIS A 325 -8.40 -14.32 36.28
C HIS A 325 -9.15 -13.87 37.57
N SER A 326 -10.44 -14.24 37.61
CA SER A 326 -11.16 -15.12 38.58
C SER A 326 -10.81 -15.06 40.09
N THR A 327 -11.78 -14.72 40.95
CA THR A 327 -12.48 -15.66 41.87
C THR A 327 -13.45 -14.93 42.82
N LYS A 328 -14.58 -15.61 43.07
CA LYS A 328 -15.71 -15.36 44.01
C LYS A 328 -16.76 -14.32 43.63
#